data_AF-A0A515LD11-F1
#
_entry.id   AF-A0A515LD11-F1
#
_cell.length_a   1.000
_cell.length_b   1.000
_cell.length_c   1.000
_cell.angle_alpha   90.00
_cell.angle_beta   90.00
_cell.angle_gamma   90.00
#
_symmetry.space_group_name_H-M   'P 1'
#
loop_
_entity.id
_entity.type
_entity.pdbx_description
1 polymer ?
#
loop_
_entity_poly.entity_id
_entity_poly.type
_entity_poly.pdbx_seq_one_letter_code
_entity_poly.pdbx_strand_id
1 'polypeptide(L)'
;MSQIMLEQNPNPDVEKMAREGIAKQQKDIEDIRKLTKDGTPDQKSADLYRPAMMDMHEKMMAAKGADASETFMRKMLEHHRGAVAMSDVALQNGVTGALRQQIQKTMDENQKEAEMVEAMLAGKSHAEAMAASGAKSAAQMKAEPAPADKPKAAAPRPTVAAAKPTPKPTKAAGGSSTPTPAATPTCLPEHRAAGHC
;
A
#
# COMPACT_ATOMS: atom_id res chain seq x y z
N MET A 1 -4.71 -11.90 -16.97
CA MET A 1 -5.99 -11.23 -17.33
C MET A 1 -5.82 -10.33 -18.55
N SER A 2 -4.87 -9.40 -18.58
CA SER A 2 -4.70 -8.49 -19.72
C SER A 2 -4.46 -9.19 -21.06
N GLN A 3 -3.67 -10.26 -21.11
CA GLN A 3 -3.49 -11.06 -22.34
C GLN A 3 -4.82 -11.65 -22.83
N ILE A 4 -5.60 -12.26 -21.94
CA ILE A 4 -6.95 -12.79 -22.25
C ILE A 4 -7.84 -11.67 -22.80
N MET A 5 -7.81 -10.48 -22.18
CA MET A 5 -8.61 -9.34 -22.63
C MET A 5 -8.26 -8.93 -24.07
N LEU A 6 -6.97 -8.91 -24.43
CA LEU A 6 -6.54 -8.58 -25.79
C LEU A 6 -7.05 -9.57 -26.84
N GLU A 7 -7.38 -10.80 -26.46
CA GLU A 7 -7.99 -11.79 -27.35
C GLU A 7 -9.50 -11.60 -27.54
N GLN A 8 -10.17 -10.80 -26.70
CA GLN A 8 -11.62 -10.58 -26.79
C GLN A 8 -12.02 -9.38 -27.65
N ASN A 9 -11.10 -8.85 -28.46
CA ASN A 9 -11.32 -7.67 -29.31
C ASN A 9 -11.93 -6.47 -28.53
N PRO A 10 -11.26 -5.99 -27.45
CA PRO A 10 -11.75 -4.90 -26.62
C PRO A 10 -11.83 -3.59 -27.39
N ASN A 11 -12.56 -2.62 -26.87
CA ASN A 11 -12.50 -1.26 -27.41
C ASN A 11 -11.07 -0.67 -27.27
N PRO A 12 -10.70 0.36 -28.06
CA PRO A 12 -9.33 0.87 -28.09
C PRO A 12 -8.80 1.38 -26.73
N ASP A 13 -9.67 1.90 -25.87
CA ASP A 13 -9.29 2.39 -24.54
C ASP A 13 -8.92 1.24 -23.61
N VAL A 14 -9.71 0.17 -23.60
CA VAL A 14 -9.45 -1.03 -22.81
C VAL A 14 -8.28 -1.83 -23.38
N GLU A 15 -8.07 -1.83 -24.69
CA GLU A 15 -6.88 -2.39 -25.33
C GLU A 15 -5.60 -1.69 -24.84
N LYS A 16 -5.60 -0.34 -24.83
CA LYS A 16 -4.48 0.47 -24.31
C LYS A 16 -4.22 0.15 -22.85
N MET A 17 -5.26 0.14 -22.02
CA MET A 17 -5.17 -0.24 -20.62
C MET A 17 -4.49 -1.61 -20.44
N ALA A 18 -4.94 -2.63 -21.19
CA ALA A 18 -4.41 -3.97 -21.09
C ALA A 18 -2.93 -4.05 -21.51
N ARG A 19 -2.54 -3.40 -22.61
CA ARG A 19 -1.14 -3.35 -23.09
C ARG A 19 -0.23 -2.62 -22.10
N GLU A 20 -0.67 -1.47 -21.59
CA GLU A 20 0.07 -0.72 -20.59
C GLU A 20 0.23 -1.52 -19.30
N GLY A 21 -0.84 -2.14 -18.81
CA GLY A 21 -0.81 -2.99 -17.61
C GLY A 21 0.21 -4.13 -17.74
N ILE A 22 0.28 -4.82 -18.89
CA ILE A 22 1.30 -5.86 -19.13
C ILE A 22 2.71 -5.28 -18.99
N ALA A 23 2.99 -4.19 -19.69
CA ALA A 23 4.33 -3.62 -19.72
C ALA A 23 4.78 -3.11 -18.33
N LYS A 24 3.88 -2.45 -17.60
CA LYS A 24 4.16 -1.89 -16.27
C LYS A 24 4.36 -2.99 -15.23
N GLN A 25 3.45 -3.96 -15.18
CA GLN A 25 3.51 -5.06 -14.20
C GLN A 25 4.70 -5.99 -14.47
N GLN A 26 5.04 -6.25 -15.75
CA GLN A 26 6.24 -7.03 -16.08
C GLN A 26 7.52 -6.35 -15.57
N LYS A 27 7.62 -5.02 -15.74
CA LYS A 27 8.74 -4.25 -15.20
C LYS A 27 8.78 -4.30 -13.67
N ASP A 28 7.64 -4.15 -12.99
CA ASP A 28 7.59 -4.21 -11.53
C ASP A 28 8.02 -5.60 -11.00
N ILE A 29 7.56 -6.67 -11.65
CA ILE A 29 7.99 -8.05 -11.36
C ILE A 29 9.50 -8.21 -11.53
N GLU A 30 10.09 -7.66 -12.59
CA GLU A 30 11.54 -7.71 -12.82
C GLU A 30 12.32 -6.97 -11.72
N ASP A 31 11.87 -5.76 -11.35
CA ASP A 31 12.49 -4.95 -10.31
C ASP A 31 12.41 -5.64 -8.93
N ILE A 32 11.23 -6.17 -8.56
CA ILE A 32 11.04 -6.91 -7.30
C ILE A 32 11.89 -8.19 -7.29
N ARG A 33 11.90 -8.97 -8.38
CA ARG A 33 12.73 -10.19 -8.47
C ARG A 33 14.21 -9.89 -8.28
N LYS A 34 14.72 -8.80 -8.88
CA LYS A 34 16.10 -8.36 -8.69
C LYS A 34 16.41 -8.06 -7.22
N LEU A 35 15.46 -7.46 -6.51
CA LEU A 35 15.59 -7.09 -5.10
C LEU A 35 15.43 -8.26 -4.13
N THR A 36 14.67 -9.29 -4.50
CA THR A 36 14.40 -10.47 -3.64
C THR A 36 15.25 -11.69 -4.00
N LYS A 37 16.15 -11.60 -4.99
CA LYS A 37 16.89 -12.75 -5.54
C LYS A 37 17.69 -13.55 -4.51
N ASP A 38 18.18 -12.87 -3.46
CA ASP A 38 19.00 -13.47 -2.39
C ASP A 38 18.16 -13.80 -1.14
N GLY A 39 16.84 -13.54 -1.17
CA GLY A 39 15.92 -13.81 -0.08
C GLY A 39 15.59 -15.30 0.02
N THR A 40 15.41 -15.80 1.25
CA THR A 40 14.94 -17.16 1.49
C THR A 40 13.41 -17.16 1.66
N PRO A 41 12.66 -18.07 1.01
CA PRO A 41 11.24 -18.21 1.25
C PRO A 41 10.93 -18.49 2.73
N ASP A 42 9.94 -17.80 3.28
CA ASP A 42 9.51 -17.95 4.67
C ASP A 42 7.97 -18.06 4.75
N GLN A 43 7.48 -19.17 5.29
CA GLN A 43 6.05 -19.46 5.36
C GLN A 43 5.31 -18.49 6.30
N LYS A 44 5.93 -18.11 7.42
CA LYS A 44 5.31 -17.19 8.38
C LYS A 44 5.09 -15.81 7.76
N SER A 45 6.03 -15.35 6.94
CA SER A 45 5.90 -14.11 6.17
C SER A 45 4.80 -14.24 5.12
N ALA A 46 4.70 -15.37 4.40
CA ALA A 46 3.62 -15.59 3.42
C ALA A 46 2.23 -15.56 4.07
N ASP A 47 2.13 -16.07 5.30
CA ASP A 47 0.89 -16.11 6.08
C ASP A 47 0.31 -14.71 6.39
N LEU A 48 1.16 -13.67 6.44
CA LEU A 48 0.74 -12.27 6.65
C LEU A 48 -0.07 -11.72 5.47
N TYR A 49 0.21 -12.17 4.25
CA TYR A 49 -0.47 -11.70 3.04
C TYR A 49 -1.78 -12.43 2.75
N ARG A 50 -1.99 -13.60 3.36
CA ARG A 50 -3.13 -14.48 3.07
C ARG A 50 -4.48 -13.77 3.17
N PRO A 51 -4.77 -12.95 4.22
CA PRO A 51 -6.06 -12.28 4.32
C PRO A 51 -6.32 -11.32 3.14
N ALA A 52 -5.32 -10.49 2.78
CA ALA A 52 -5.44 -9.56 1.66
C ALA A 52 -5.59 -10.29 0.31
N MET A 53 -4.85 -11.40 0.12
CA MET A 53 -4.98 -12.23 -1.08
C MET A 53 -6.36 -12.87 -1.21
N MET A 54 -6.91 -13.39 -0.10
CA MET A 54 -8.25 -13.99 -0.09
C MET A 54 -9.34 -12.95 -0.38
N ASP A 55 -9.31 -11.81 0.30
CA ASP A 55 -10.26 -10.72 0.07
C ASP A 55 -10.22 -10.21 -1.37
N MET A 56 -9.02 -9.99 -1.92
CA MET A 56 -8.83 -9.64 -3.33
C MET A 56 -9.43 -10.72 -4.25
N HIS A 57 -9.14 -12.00 -4.01
CA HIS A 57 -9.64 -13.09 -4.82
C HIS A 57 -11.18 -13.14 -4.81
N GLU A 58 -11.80 -13.07 -3.64
CA GLU A 58 -13.26 -13.07 -3.49
C GLU A 58 -13.92 -11.90 -4.23
N LYS A 59 -13.40 -10.68 -4.05
CA LYS A 59 -13.91 -9.48 -4.72
C LYS A 59 -13.74 -9.55 -6.24
N MET A 60 -12.59 -10.03 -6.71
CA MET A 60 -12.36 -10.27 -8.13
C MET A 60 -13.33 -11.32 -8.70
N MET A 61 -13.61 -12.40 -7.98
CA MET A 61 -14.57 -13.42 -8.42
C MET A 61 -16.00 -12.88 -8.47
N ALA A 62 -16.37 -12.03 -7.52
CA ALA A 62 -17.68 -11.36 -7.50
C ALA A 62 -17.84 -10.26 -8.57
N ALA A 63 -16.75 -9.63 -9.00
CA ALA A 63 -16.77 -8.55 -9.98
C ALA A 63 -17.27 -9.03 -11.36
N LYS A 64 -18.34 -8.38 -11.83
CA LYS A 64 -19.03 -8.61 -13.11
C LYS A 64 -19.48 -7.29 -13.73
N GLY A 65 -19.40 -7.17 -15.04
CA GLY A 65 -19.88 -6.02 -15.83
C GLY A 65 -20.87 -6.44 -16.92
N ALA A 66 -21.34 -5.49 -17.72
CA ALA A 66 -22.27 -5.76 -18.82
C ALA A 66 -21.64 -6.54 -19.97
N ASP A 67 -20.32 -6.43 -20.16
CA ASP A 67 -19.55 -7.14 -21.17
C ASP A 67 -18.18 -7.60 -20.63
N ALA A 68 -17.37 -8.22 -21.50
CA ALA A 68 -16.03 -8.71 -21.15
C ALA A 68 -15.07 -7.57 -20.76
N SER A 69 -15.19 -6.40 -21.40
CA SER A 69 -14.33 -5.23 -21.16
C SER A 69 -14.64 -4.59 -19.80
N GLU A 70 -15.93 -4.38 -19.49
CA GLU A 70 -16.35 -3.86 -18.19
C GLU A 70 -16.05 -4.87 -17.07
N THR A 71 -16.25 -6.17 -17.32
CA THR A 71 -15.89 -7.23 -16.38
C THR A 71 -14.39 -7.24 -16.10
N PHE A 72 -13.56 -7.11 -17.14
CA PHE A 72 -12.11 -7.00 -16.99
C PHE A 72 -11.72 -5.77 -16.16
N MET A 73 -12.26 -4.58 -16.48
CA MET A 73 -11.98 -3.36 -15.72
C MET A 73 -12.37 -3.51 -14.26
N ARG A 74 -13.56 -4.03 -13.95
CA ARG A 74 -13.99 -4.27 -12.56
C ARG A 74 -13.10 -5.27 -11.82
N LYS A 75 -12.64 -6.33 -12.49
CA LYS A 75 -11.66 -7.27 -11.91
C LYS A 75 -10.30 -6.62 -11.68
N MET A 76 -9.84 -5.76 -12.60
CA MET A 76 -8.59 -5.00 -12.43
C MET A 76 -8.68 -4.01 -11.27
N LEU A 77 -9.82 -3.35 -11.06
CA LEU A 77 -10.02 -2.47 -9.92
C LEU A 77 -9.80 -3.21 -8.59
N GLU A 78 -10.43 -4.38 -8.42
CA GLU A 78 -10.26 -5.18 -7.19
C GLU A 78 -8.85 -5.76 -7.07
N HIS A 79 -8.21 -6.14 -8.20
CA HIS A 79 -6.82 -6.56 -8.22
C HIS A 79 -5.87 -5.45 -7.74
N HIS A 80 -6.03 -4.20 -8.24
CA HIS A 80 -5.21 -3.08 -7.82
C HIS A 80 -5.41 -2.73 -6.34
N ARG A 81 -6.66 -2.75 -5.84
CA ARG A 81 -6.95 -2.58 -4.41
C ARG A 81 -6.29 -3.66 -3.55
N GLY A 82 -6.30 -4.91 -4.00
CA GLY A 82 -5.57 -6.01 -3.37
C GLY A 82 -4.06 -5.80 -3.36
N ALA A 83 -3.48 -5.30 -4.46
CA ALA A 83 -2.05 -4.96 -4.53
C ALA A 83 -1.66 -3.83 -3.57
N VAL A 84 -2.51 -2.82 -3.41
CA VAL A 84 -2.33 -1.75 -2.40
C VAL A 84 -2.35 -2.34 -0.99
N ALA A 85 -3.33 -3.17 -0.66
CA ALA A 85 -3.43 -3.82 0.65
C ALA A 85 -2.22 -4.71 0.97
N MET A 86 -1.72 -5.49 0.00
CA MET A 86 -0.51 -6.29 0.18
C MET A 86 0.74 -5.43 0.33
N SER A 87 0.84 -4.33 -0.40
CA SER A 87 1.96 -3.39 -0.26
C SER A 87 1.98 -2.76 1.14
N ASP A 88 0.81 -2.42 1.69
CA ASP A 88 0.66 -1.94 3.05
C ASP A 88 1.11 -2.99 4.09
N VAL A 89 0.71 -4.26 3.93
CA VAL A 89 1.22 -5.37 4.76
C VAL A 89 2.75 -5.41 4.75
N ALA A 90 3.38 -5.37 3.57
CA ALA A 90 4.83 -5.36 3.47
C ALA A 90 5.46 -4.14 4.19
N LEU A 91 4.91 -2.94 4.00
CA LEU A 91 5.39 -1.69 4.60
C LEU A 91 5.30 -1.68 6.13
N GLN A 92 4.29 -2.34 6.69
CA GLN A 92 4.10 -2.51 8.14
C GLN A 92 4.96 -3.63 8.74
N ASN A 93 5.35 -4.63 7.94
CA ASN A 93 6.04 -5.84 8.42
C ASN A 93 7.55 -5.84 8.09
N GLY A 94 8.21 -4.69 8.21
CA GLY A 94 9.67 -4.63 8.27
C GLY A 94 10.40 -4.68 6.93
N VAL A 95 9.73 -4.45 5.80
CA VAL A 95 10.43 -4.23 4.52
C VAL A 95 11.30 -2.96 4.59
N THR A 96 12.54 -3.02 4.12
CA THR A 96 13.54 -1.95 4.23
C THR A 96 14.31 -1.68 2.94
N GLY A 97 15.13 -0.62 2.93
CA GLY A 97 16.07 -0.33 1.85
C GLY A 97 15.41 -0.08 0.49
N ALA A 98 16.08 -0.54 -0.58
CA ALA A 98 15.57 -0.42 -1.94
C ALA A 98 14.26 -1.20 -2.16
N LEU A 99 14.06 -2.31 -1.44
CA LEU A 99 12.81 -3.07 -1.51
C LEU A 99 11.64 -2.27 -0.92
N ARG A 100 11.82 -1.58 0.20
CA ARG A 100 10.78 -0.68 0.75
C ARG A 100 10.39 0.41 -0.25
N GLN A 101 11.38 1.01 -0.93
CA GLN A 101 11.12 2.02 -1.94
C GLN A 101 10.38 1.46 -3.14
N GLN A 102 10.71 0.24 -3.58
CA GLN A 102 9.97 -0.44 -4.65
C GLN A 102 8.53 -0.71 -4.23
N ILE A 103 8.30 -1.28 -3.04
CA ILE A 103 6.94 -1.56 -2.54
C ILE A 103 6.11 -0.29 -2.41
N GLN A 104 6.68 0.82 -1.93
CA GLN A 104 5.98 2.11 -1.89
C GLN A 104 5.60 2.57 -3.30
N LYS A 105 6.52 2.46 -4.26
CA LYS A 105 6.25 2.80 -5.67
C LYS A 105 5.14 1.91 -6.24
N THR A 106 5.18 0.61 -6.00
CA THR A 106 4.13 -0.34 -6.43
C THR A 106 2.79 0.04 -5.83
N MET A 107 2.73 0.39 -4.54
CA MET A 107 1.51 0.86 -3.88
C MET A 107 0.94 2.11 -4.55
N ASP A 108 1.77 3.13 -4.75
CA ASP A 108 1.36 4.41 -5.33
C ASP A 108 0.90 4.25 -6.78
N GLU A 109 1.57 3.40 -7.57
CA GLU A 109 1.20 3.13 -8.97
C GLU A 109 -0.11 2.34 -9.05
N ASN A 110 -0.31 1.31 -8.23
CA ASN A 110 -1.56 0.56 -8.20
C ASN A 110 -2.74 1.42 -7.72
N GLN A 111 -2.51 2.34 -6.78
CA GLN A 111 -3.54 3.29 -6.34
C GLN A 111 -3.99 4.20 -7.49
N LYS A 112 -3.04 4.75 -8.26
CA LYS A 112 -3.35 5.58 -9.43
C LYS A 112 -4.02 4.77 -10.55
N GLU A 113 -3.61 3.53 -10.76
CA GLU A 113 -4.27 2.65 -11.73
C GLU A 113 -5.70 2.29 -11.29
N ALA A 114 -5.96 2.11 -10.00
CA ALA A 114 -7.32 1.96 -9.47
C ALA A 114 -8.18 3.19 -9.78
N GLU A 115 -7.68 4.40 -9.51
CA GLU A 115 -8.37 5.67 -9.81
C GLU A 115 -8.59 5.86 -11.32
N MET A 116 -7.63 5.47 -12.15
CA MET A 116 -7.77 5.47 -13.61
C MET A 116 -8.92 4.52 -14.03
N VAL A 117 -8.97 3.31 -13.49
CA VAL A 117 -10.01 2.33 -13.81
C VAL A 117 -11.38 2.81 -13.35
N GLU A 118 -11.49 3.40 -12.17
CA GLU A 118 -12.73 4.03 -11.68
C GLU A 118 -13.21 5.14 -12.63
N ALA A 119 -12.28 5.98 -13.10
CA ALA A 119 -12.55 7.02 -14.09
C ALA A 119 -13.05 6.44 -15.43
N MET A 120 -12.43 5.36 -15.93
CA MET A 120 -12.88 4.69 -17.16
C MET A 120 -14.26 4.04 -16.99
N LEU A 121 -14.52 3.40 -15.85
CA LEU A 121 -15.83 2.85 -15.50
C LEU A 121 -16.92 3.94 -15.39
N ALA A 122 -16.52 5.18 -15.08
CA ALA A 122 -17.40 6.35 -15.10
C ALA A 122 -17.57 6.97 -16.50
N GLY A 123 -17.04 6.34 -17.56
CA GLY A 123 -17.24 6.72 -18.95
C GLY A 123 -16.13 7.61 -19.54
N LYS A 124 -15.02 7.84 -18.83
CA LYS A 124 -13.88 8.56 -19.40
C LYS A 124 -13.10 7.67 -20.37
N SER A 125 -12.52 8.26 -21.42
CA SER A 125 -11.52 7.58 -22.24
C SER A 125 -10.27 7.24 -21.42
N HIS A 126 -9.43 6.34 -21.94
CA HIS A 126 -8.17 5.99 -21.27
C HIS A 126 -7.27 7.21 -21.05
N ALA A 127 -7.21 8.11 -22.02
CA ALA A 127 -6.39 9.32 -21.93
C ALA A 127 -6.88 10.29 -20.83
N GLU A 128 -8.18 10.52 -20.76
CA GLU A 128 -8.79 11.38 -19.73
C GLU A 128 -8.64 10.78 -18.33
N ALA A 129 -8.79 9.46 -18.21
CA ALA A 129 -8.63 8.73 -16.96
C ALA A 129 -7.18 8.77 -16.45
N MET A 130 -6.20 8.60 -17.35
CA MET A 130 -4.77 8.73 -17.03
C MET A 130 -4.44 10.14 -16.55
N ALA A 131 -4.96 11.17 -17.23
CA ALA A 131 -4.77 12.56 -16.83
C ALA A 131 -5.38 12.86 -15.44
N ALA A 132 -6.56 12.30 -15.14
CA ALA A 132 -7.25 12.52 -13.88
C ALA A 132 -6.59 11.82 -12.68
N SER A 133 -6.07 10.61 -12.86
CA SER A 133 -5.41 9.82 -11.81
C SER A 133 -3.92 10.15 -11.62
N GLY A 134 -3.30 10.79 -12.61
CA GLY A 134 -1.84 10.95 -12.64
C GLY A 134 -1.10 9.62 -12.81
N ALA A 135 -1.79 8.57 -13.29
CA ALA A 135 -1.17 7.31 -13.67
C ALA A 135 -0.14 7.55 -14.79
N LYS A 136 1.03 6.93 -14.65
CA LYS A 136 2.13 7.06 -15.62
C LYS A 136 1.93 6.05 -16.73
N SER A 137 2.32 6.38 -17.96
CA SER A 137 2.37 5.43 -19.08
C SER A 137 3.50 4.43 -18.90
N ALA A 138 3.45 3.31 -19.65
CA ALA A 138 4.53 2.32 -19.65
C ALA A 138 5.88 2.93 -20.08
N ALA A 139 5.87 3.88 -21.02
CA ALA A 139 7.09 4.58 -21.44
C ALA A 139 7.67 5.44 -20.32
N GLN A 140 6.82 6.13 -19.56
CA GLN A 140 7.24 6.92 -18.39
C GLN A 140 7.80 6.04 -17.28
N MET A 141 7.16 4.90 -16.98
CA MET A 141 7.69 3.93 -16.01
C MET A 141 9.02 3.30 -16.45
N LYS A 142 9.20 3.05 -17.75
CA LYS A 142 10.45 2.49 -18.30
C LYS A 142 11.60 3.50 -18.24
N ALA A 143 11.32 4.79 -18.40
CA ALA A 143 12.32 5.85 -18.32
C ALA A 143 12.80 6.09 -16.87
N GLU A 144 12.02 5.70 -15.87
CA GLU A 144 12.37 5.91 -14.47
C GLU A 144 13.33 4.81 -13.97
N PRO A 145 14.48 5.18 -13.38
CA PRO A 145 15.41 4.20 -12.83
C PRO A 145 14.77 3.43 -11.68
N ALA A 146 15.04 2.12 -11.61
CA ALA A 146 14.58 1.30 -10.49
C ALA A 146 15.16 1.86 -9.17
N PRO A 147 14.44 1.76 -8.04
CA PRO A 147 14.96 2.18 -6.73
C PRO A 147 16.29 1.53 -6.36
N ALA A 148 16.55 0.31 -6.83
CA ALA A 148 17.84 -0.37 -6.70
C ALA A 148 19.00 0.34 -7.40
N ASP A 149 18.70 1.08 -8.47
CA ASP A 149 19.66 1.75 -9.35
C ASP A 149 19.71 3.27 -9.10
N LYS A 150 18.85 3.79 -8.20
CA LYS A 150 18.92 5.19 -7.75
C LYS A 150 20.15 5.37 -6.86
N PRO A 151 20.95 6.45 -7.03
CA PRO A 151 22.02 6.76 -6.10
C PRO A 151 21.47 6.79 -4.68
N LYS A 152 22.17 6.17 -3.73
CA LYS A 152 21.78 6.19 -2.32
C LYS A 152 21.65 7.65 -1.88
N ALA A 153 20.41 8.15 -1.82
CA ALA A 153 20.16 9.43 -1.19
C ALA A 153 20.69 9.32 0.24
N ALA A 154 21.59 10.23 0.62
CA ALA A 154 22.07 10.31 1.98
C ALA A 154 20.82 10.36 2.88
N ALA A 155 20.70 9.39 3.80
CA ALA A 155 19.63 9.41 4.76
C ALA A 155 19.62 10.80 5.41
N PRO A 156 18.46 11.47 5.55
CA PRO A 156 18.42 12.66 6.39
C PRO A 156 18.96 12.23 7.74
N ARG A 157 20.07 12.84 8.16
CA ARG A 157 20.60 12.68 9.51
C ARG A 157 19.41 12.84 10.45
N PRO A 158 19.19 11.94 11.43
CA PRO A 158 18.23 12.22 12.47
C PRO A 158 18.66 13.56 13.07
N THR A 159 17.83 14.58 12.89
CA THR A 159 17.99 15.82 13.62
C THR A 159 17.84 15.43 15.07
N VAL A 160 18.95 15.41 15.79
CA VAL A 160 18.95 15.30 17.24
C VAL A 160 18.16 16.53 17.69
N ALA A 161 16.89 16.31 18.04
CA ALA A 161 16.10 17.31 18.70
C ALA A 161 16.88 17.72 19.94
N ALA A 162 17.34 18.97 19.93
CA ALA A 162 18.12 19.53 21.02
C ALA A 162 17.35 19.34 22.32
N ALA A 163 18.00 18.68 23.28
CA ALA A 163 17.52 18.56 24.64
C ALA A 163 17.25 19.97 25.19
N LYS A 164 16.00 20.20 25.59
CA LYS A 164 15.58 21.42 26.29
C LYS A 164 16.39 21.52 27.59
N PRO A 165 16.97 22.68 27.94
CA PRO A 165 17.82 22.80 29.12
C PRO A 165 17.02 22.56 30.40
N THR A 166 17.60 21.78 31.30
CA THR A 166 17.13 21.54 32.67
C THR A 166 17.18 22.83 33.48
N PRO A 167 16.12 23.20 34.24
CA PRO A 167 16.23 24.26 35.23
C PRO A 167 16.91 23.76 36.51
N LYS A 168 17.90 24.54 36.98
CA LYS A 168 18.63 24.39 38.24
C LYS A 168 17.72 24.73 39.45
N PRO A 169 17.88 24.09 40.62
CA PRO A 169 16.91 24.21 41.70
C PRO A 169 17.12 25.48 42.55
N THR A 170 16.03 26.19 42.82
CA THR A 170 15.94 27.23 43.87
C THR A 170 15.13 26.70 45.06
N LYS A 171 15.61 27.03 46.26
CA LYS A 171 15.23 26.47 47.55
C LYS A 171 14.10 27.27 48.23
N ALA A 172 13.09 26.52 48.69
CA ALA A 172 12.21 26.68 49.86
C ALA A 172 11.26 27.90 50.03
N ALA A 173 9.96 27.59 50.13
CA ALA A 173 9.06 27.86 51.27
C ALA A 173 7.79 27.02 51.02
N GLY A 174 7.38 26.07 51.88
CA GLY A 174 6.62 26.35 53.10
C GLY A 174 5.12 26.29 52.81
N GLY A 175 4.52 25.09 52.82
CA GLY A 175 3.09 24.89 52.62
C GLY A 175 2.68 23.44 52.85
N SER A 176 2.08 23.17 54.01
CA SER A 176 1.55 21.88 54.42
C SER A 176 0.24 21.58 53.69
N SER A 177 0.15 20.43 53.03
CA SER A 177 -1.13 19.74 52.78
C SER A 177 -0.88 18.25 52.51
N THR A 178 -1.55 17.43 53.30
CA THR A 178 -1.57 15.96 53.34
C THR A 178 -1.86 15.28 51.99
N PRO A 179 -1.38 14.04 51.77
CA PRO A 179 -1.72 13.29 50.56
C PRO A 179 -3.09 12.61 50.70
N THR A 180 -4.00 12.88 49.77
CA THR A 180 -5.19 12.05 49.54
C THR A 180 -4.79 10.82 48.72
N PRO A 181 -5.18 9.59 49.10
CA PRO A 181 -4.89 8.41 48.28
C PRO A 181 -5.68 8.43 46.97
N ALA A 182 -5.04 7.99 45.89
CA ALA A 182 -5.65 7.81 44.59
C ALA A 182 -6.78 6.77 44.65
N ALA A 183 -7.90 7.09 44.00
CA ALA A 183 -9.01 6.16 43.79
C ALA A 183 -8.55 4.99 42.92
N THR A 184 -8.79 3.77 43.40
CA THR A 184 -8.71 2.54 42.60
C THR A 184 -9.82 2.51 41.56
N PRO A 185 -9.59 2.00 40.34
CA PRO A 185 -10.67 1.83 39.37
C PRO A 185 -11.66 0.79 39.91
N THR A 186 -12.89 1.22 40.15
CA THR A 186 -13.98 0.34 40.57
C THR A 186 -14.50 -0.39 39.34
N CYS A 187 -14.27 -1.70 39.26
CA CYS A 187 -14.76 -2.51 38.14
C CYS A 187 -16.21 -2.96 38.42
N LEU A 188 -17.13 -2.75 37.47
CA LEU A 188 -18.54 -3.15 37.57
C LEU A 188 -18.68 -4.69 37.68
N PRO A 189 -19.72 -5.22 38.35
CA PRO A 189 -19.87 -6.66 38.62
C PRO A 189 -19.79 -7.54 37.37
N GLU A 190 -20.27 -7.04 36.22
CA GLU A 190 -20.26 -7.76 34.94
C GLU A 190 -18.84 -7.99 34.38
N HIS A 191 -17.90 -7.09 34.65
CA HIS A 191 -16.52 -7.22 34.15
C HIS A 191 -15.66 -8.17 35.00
N ARG A 192 -16.04 -8.43 36.25
CA ARG A 192 -15.38 -9.41 37.14
C ARG A 192 -15.69 -10.85 36.74
N ALA A 193 -16.90 -11.11 36.25
CA ALA A 193 -17.31 -12.45 35.82
C ALA A 193 -16.63 -12.90 34.51
N ALA A 194 -16.18 -11.94 33.70
CA ALA A 194 -15.54 -12.17 32.40
C ALA A 194 -13.99 -12.18 32.45
N GLY A 195 -13.37 -11.92 33.60
CA GLY A 195 -11.90 -11.96 33.75
C GLY A 195 -11.15 -10.85 32.99
N HIS A 196 -11.80 -9.71 32.76
CA HIS A 196 -11.21 -8.56 32.07
C HIS A 196 -10.79 -7.42 33.04
N CYS A 197 -10.95 -7.71 34.33
CA CYS A 197 -10.42 -7.08 35.53
C CYS A 197 -10.09 -8.25 36.49
#